data_AF-A0A1R3IA31-F1
#
_entry.id   AF-A0A1R3IA31-F1
#
_cell.length_a   1.000
_cell.length_b   1.000
_cell.length_c   1.000
_cell.angle_alpha   90.00
_cell.angle_beta   90.00
_cell.angle_gamma   90.00
#
_symmetry.space_group_name_H-M   'P 1'
#
loop_
_entity.id
_entity.type
_entity.pdbx_description
1 polymer ?
#
loop_
_entity_poly.entity_id
_entity_poly.type
_entity_poly.pdbx_seq_one_letter_code
_entity_poly.pdbx_strand_id
1 'polypeptide(L)'
;MRRGYSFKNSIAFVFLVVSSCCFLVLMISMLKVPDAAPGNGAMPFYKKVSDNVNSLGTFGNMMLQMLPADLAFTIFVPSETAFERDLRLRANDSLVGEKMSDTYAVISRILGFSAVPRVLESAMVGAGEELSYDALSGFTLFISKDVRGRLVVNGVKSDKVDVRRGKLVVHIMDGIIMDAEFEQSVQPDFDEDD
;
A
#
# COMPACT_ATOMS: atom_id res chain seq x y z
N MET A 1 -17.15 60.47 12.27
CA MET A 1 -17.83 59.18 12.53
C MET A 1 -16.85 58.03 12.39
N ARG A 2 -16.41 57.44 13.51
CA ARG A 2 -15.96 56.04 13.66
C ARG A 2 -15.53 55.87 15.13
N ARG A 3 -16.47 55.42 15.96
CA ARG A 3 -16.26 55.24 17.40
C ARG A 3 -15.73 53.83 17.59
N GLY A 4 -14.46 53.71 17.94
CA GLY A 4 -13.77 52.44 18.14
C GLY A 4 -14.49 51.57 19.17
N TYR A 5 -14.75 50.32 18.80
CA TYR A 5 -15.19 49.28 19.72
C TYR A 5 -14.01 48.94 20.65
N SER A 6 -13.91 49.66 21.77
CA SER A 6 -13.01 49.30 22.85
C SER A 6 -13.69 48.18 23.64
N PHE A 7 -13.20 46.94 23.46
CA PHE A 7 -13.63 45.80 24.28
C PHE A 7 -13.20 46.05 25.72
N LYS A 8 -14.11 46.57 26.55
CA LYS A 8 -13.85 46.89 27.96
C LYS A 8 -13.56 45.67 28.85
N ASN A 9 -13.77 44.46 28.33
CA ASN A 9 -13.55 43.21 29.06
C ASN A 9 -12.52 42.37 28.30
N SER A 10 -11.23 42.55 28.62
CA SER A 10 -10.13 41.77 28.04
C SER A 10 -10.34 40.26 28.18
N ILE A 11 -10.92 39.84 29.31
CA ILE A 11 -11.29 38.44 29.59
C ILE A 11 -12.34 37.93 28.59
N ALA A 12 -13.38 38.71 28.32
CA ALA A 12 -14.43 38.32 27.38
C ALA A 12 -13.90 38.23 25.94
N PHE A 13 -12.97 39.11 25.57
CA PHE A 13 -12.30 39.06 24.26
C PHE A 13 -11.45 37.80 24.09
N VAL A 14 -10.65 37.44 25.12
CA VAL A 14 -9.85 36.21 25.10
C VAL A 14 -10.74 34.97 24.99
N PHE A 15 -11.83 34.90 25.75
CA PHE A 15 -12.79 33.80 25.66
C PHE A 15 -13.41 33.66 24.26
N LEU A 16 -13.76 34.78 23.62
CA LEU A 16 -14.33 34.80 22.27
C LEU A 16 -13.33 34.29 21.23
N VAL A 17 -12.07 34.73 21.32
CA VAL A 17 -10.99 34.28 20.43
C VAL A 17 -10.71 32.79 20.61
N VAL A 18 -10.56 32.32 21.85
CA VAL A 18 -10.32 30.89 22.15
C VAL A 18 -11.47 30.03 21.64
N SER A 19 -12.72 30.43 21.91
CA SER A 19 -13.90 29.72 21.43
C SER A 19 -13.94 29.66 19.90
N SER A 20 -13.69 30.78 19.22
CA SER A 20 -13.61 30.84 17.75
C SER A 20 -12.53 29.90 17.20
N CYS A 21 -11.34 29.87 17.80
CA CYS A 21 -10.27 28.96 17.39
C CYS A 21 -10.67 27.49 17.58
N CYS A 22 -11.31 27.14 18.70
CA CYS A 22 -11.80 25.78 18.93
C CYS A 22 -12.83 25.35 17.88
N PHE A 23 -13.78 26.22 17.54
CA PHE A 23 -14.76 25.94 16.48
C PHE A 23 -14.10 25.77 15.11
N LEU A 24 -13.10 26.59 14.78
CA LEU A 24 -12.36 26.44 13.52
C LEU A 24 -11.60 25.12 13.45
N VAL A 25 -10.95 24.70 14.55
CA VAL A 25 -10.28 23.40 14.62
C VAL A 25 -11.28 22.26 14.43
N LEU A 26 -12.43 22.30 15.11
CA LEU A 26 -13.49 21.29 14.95
C LEU A 26 -14.01 21.25 13.51
N MET A 27 -14.23 22.40 12.87
CA MET A 27 -14.68 22.47 11.48
C MET A 27 -13.64 21.90 10.53
N ILE A 28 -12.34 22.19 10.72
CA ILE A 28 -11.26 21.62 9.90
C ILE A 28 -11.16 20.10 10.12
N SER A 29 -11.31 19.62 11.35
CA SER A 29 -11.31 18.19 11.68
C SER A 29 -12.47 17.45 11.01
N MET A 30 -13.67 18.04 10.97
CA MET A 30 -14.84 17.47 10.29
C MET A 30 -14.74 17.57 8.76
N LEU A 31 -14.08 18.59 8.22
CA LEU A 31 -13.90 18.74 6.76
C LEU A 31 -12.88 17.74 6.17
N LYS A 32 -12.14 17.01 7.01
CA LYS A 32 -11.01 16.16 6.59
C LYS A 32 -11.27 14.65 6.66
N VAL A 33 -12.53 14.25 6.79
CA VAL A 33 -12.93 12.84 6.70
C VAL A 33 -13.95 12.73 5.57
N PRO A 34 -13.61 12.13 4.42
CA PRO A 34 -14.66 11.62 3.55
C PRO A 34 -15.40 10.54 4.33
N ASP A 35 -16.69 10.76 4.57
CA ASP A 35 -17.58 9.75 5.13
C ASP A 35 -17.45 8.47 4.30
N ALA A 36 -16.89 7.42 4.89
CA ALA A 36 -17.03 6.08 4.36
C ALA A 36 -18.51 5.70 4.50
N ALA A 37 -19.25 5.77 3.40
CA ALA A 37 -20.61 5.26 3.33
C ALA A 37 -20.61 3.78 3.76
N PRO A 38 -21.58 3.31 4.57
CA PRO A 38 -21.75 1.89 4.84
C PRO A 38 -22.41 1.26 3.61
N GLY A 39 -21.62 1.04 2.57
CA GLY A 39 -22.03 0.40 1.34
C GLY A 39 -21.94 -1.11 1.48
N ASN A 40 -23.05 -1.75 1.86
CA ASN A 40 -23.32 -3.13 1.46
C ASN A 40 -23.42 -3.15 -0.07
N GLY A 41 -22.29 -3.34 -0.73
CA GLY A 41 -22.21 -3.44 -2.18
C GLY A 41 -21.06 -4.35 -2.53
N ALA A 42 -21.39 -5.50 -3.14
CA ALA A 42 -20.42 -6.38 -3.75
C ALA A 42 -19.37 -5.56 -4.52
N MET A 43 -18.08 -5.85 -4.27
CA MET A 43 -16.95 -5.28 -4.99
C MET A 43 -17.27 -5.23 -6.48
N PRO A 44 -17.22 -4.06 -7.15
CA PRO A 44 -17.58 -3.97 -8.55
C PRO A 44 -16.59 -4.78 -9.36
N PHE A 45 -17.08 -5.91 -9.86
CA PHE A 45 -16.40 -6.81 -10.78
C PHE A 45 -15.92 -6.03 -12.02
N TYR A 46 -14.62 -6.13 -12.29
CA TYR A 46 -13.93 -6.01 -13.57
C TYR A 46 -14.27 -4.80 -14.45
N LYS A 47 -13.58 -3.67 -14.21
CA LYS A 47 -13.24 -2.77 -15.31
C LYS A 47 -12.06 -3.38 -16.07
N LYS A 48 -12.32 -3.92 -17.27
CA LYS A 48 -11.32 -4.45 -18.19
C LYS A 48 -10.33 -3.34 -18.56
N VAL A 49 -9.15 -3.35 -17.93
CA VAL A 49 -8.05 -2.43 -18.23
C VAL A 49 -7.01 -3.20 -19.02
N SER A 50 -6.75 -2.74 -20.24
CA SER A 50 -5.56 -2.91 -21.11
C SER A 50 -4.76 -4.22 -21.04
N ASP A 51 -4.54 -4.84 -22.19
CA ASP A 51 -3.90 -6.16 -22.43
C ASP A 51 -2.47 -6.39 -21.87
N ASN A 52 -1.86 -5.43 -21.17
CA ASN A 52 -0.58 -5.62 -20.45
C ASN A 52 -0.78 -6.17 -19.01
N VAL A 53 -2.05 -6.43 -18.61
CA VAL A 53 -2.50 -6.79 -17.25
C VAL A 53 -2.44 -8.29 -16.93
N ASN A 54 -2.18 -9.16 -17.92
CA ASN A 54 -2.17 -10.61 -17.68
C ASN A 54 -1.01 -11.08 -16.77
N SER A 55 0.05 -10.28 -16.59
CA SER A 55 1.23 -10.71 -15.82
C SER A 55 1.10 -10.58 -14.31
N LEU A 56 0.13 -9.82 -13.78
CA LEU A 56 -0.02 -9.63 -12.32
C LEU A 56 -0.88 -10.70 -11.65
N GLY A 57 -1.63 -11.47 -12.42
CA GLY A 57 -2.58 -12.45 -11.86
C GLY A 57 -3.65 -11.83 -10.96
N THR A 58 -4.30 -12.64 -10.14
CA THR A 58 -5.49 -12.21 -9.39
C THR A 58 -5.11 -11.40 -8.16
N PHE A 59 -4.15 -11.90 -7.37
CA PHE A 59 -3.73 -11.28 -6.12
C PHE A 59 -2.95 -9.99 -6.36
N GLY A 60 -2.10 -9.93 -7.38
CA GLY A 60 -1.44 -8.68 -7.76
C GLY A 60 -2.42 -7.59 -8.17
N ASN A 61 -3.50 -7.96 -8.88
CA ASN A 61 -4.57 -7.00 -9.19
C ASN A 61 -5.33 -6.54 -7.94
N MET A 62 -5.53 -7.42 -6.97
CA MET A 62 -6.16 -7.10 -5.68
C MET A 62 -5.33 -6.07 -4.90
N MET A 63 -4.00 -6.25 -4.81
CA MET A 63 -3.09 -5.28 -4.20
C MET A 63 -3.25 -3.88 -4.81
N LEU A 64 -3.29 -3.79 -6.14
CA LEU A 64 -3.41 -2.49 -6.82
C LEU A 64 -4.78 -1.84 -6.65
N GLN A 65 -5.84 -2.60 -6.39
CA GLN A 65 -7.18 -2.07 -6.11
C GLN A 65 -7.28 -1.49 -4.70
N MET A 66 -6.44 -1.92 -3.76
CA MET A 66 -6.37 -1.37 -2.40
C MET A 66 -5.70 0.01 -2.36
N LEU A 67 -4.99 0.42 -3.41
CA LEU A 67 -4.29 1.69 -3.47
C LEU A 67 -5.09 2.78 -4.19
N PRO A 68 -4.96 4.04 -3.74
CA PRO A 68 -5.51 5.20 -4.45
C PRO A 68 -4.77 5.43 -5.77
N ALA A 69 -5.50 5.45 -6.89
CA ALA A 69 -4.92 5.55 -8.23
C ALA A 69 -4.35 6.95 -8.58
N ASP A 70 -4.66 7.97 -7.78
CA ASP A 70 -4.28 9.37 -7.96
C ASP A 70 -3.02 9.79 -7.20
N LEU A 71 -2.47 8.89 -6.38
CA LEU A 71 -1.22 9.08 -5.65
C LEU A 71 -0.05 8.32 -6.29
N ALA A 72 1.14 8.87 -6.09
CA ALA A 72 2.38 8.33 -6.60
C ALA A 72 2.91 7.24 -5.68
N PHE A 73 2.87 5.99 -6.13
CA PHE A 73 3.40 4.84 -5.41
C PHE A 73 4.27 3.98 -6.31
N THR A 74 5.21 3.29 -5.70
CA THR A 74 5.89 2.13 -6.29
C THR A 74 5.50 0.90 -5.52
N ILE A 75 5.10 -0.15 -6.22
CA ILE A 75 4.67 -1.42 -5.62
C ILE A 75 5.51 -2.55 -6.18
N PHE A 76 6.10 -3.34 -5.28
CA PHE A 76 6.80 -4.57 -5.58
C PHE A 76 5.82 -5.74 -5.46
N VAL A 77 5.09 -6.03 -6.54
CA VAL A 77 4.01 -7.01 -6.55
C VAL A 77 4.59 -8.40 -6.80
N PRO A 78 4.33 -9.40 -5.93
CA PRO A 78 4.73 -10.76 -6.23
C PRO A 78 4.05 -11.31 -7.48
N SER A 79 4.75 -12.16 -8.23
CA SER A 79 4.16 -12.92 -9.33
C SER A 79 3.11 -13.91 -8.81
N GLU A 80 2.18 -14.32 -9.67
CA GLU A 80 1.17 -15.34 -9.30
C GLU A 80 1.86 -16.65 -8.83
N THR A 81 2.99 -17.00 -9.44
CA THR A 81 3.79 -18.17 -9.04
C THR A 81 4.43 -17.99 -7.66
N ALA A 82 4.82 -16.77 -7.29
CA ALA A 82 5.34 -16.49 -5.95
C ALA A 82 4.23 -16.59 -4.89
N PHE A 83 3.03 -16.07 -5.18
CA PHE A 83 1.86 -16.24 -4.29
C PHE A 83 1.51 -17.71 -4.05
N GLU A 84 1.52 -18.52 -5.11
CA GLU A 84 1.24 -19.95 -4.99
C GLU A 84 2.37 -20.70 -4.25
N ARG A 85 3.63 -20.41 -4.57
CA ARG A 85 4.79 -21.11 -4.02
C ARG A 85 5.00 -20.77 -2.54
N ASP A 86 4.97 -19.50 -2.19
CA ASP A 86 5.44 -19.01 -0.89
C ASP A 86 4.30 -18.92 0.13
N LEU A 87 3.04 -18.73 -0.35
CA LEU A 87 1.87 -18.56 0.52
C LEU A 87 0.77 -19.59 0.28
N ARG A 88 0.95 -20.51 -0.68
CA ARG A 88 -0.07 -21.51 -1.08
C ARG A 88 -1.42 -20.89 -1.45
N LEU A 89 -1.40 -19.62 -1.90
CA LEU A 89 -2.59 -18.92 -2.33
C LEU A 89 -2.93 -19.27 -3.78
N ARG A 90 -4.16 -19.70 -4.00
CA ARG A 90 -4.70 -20.05 -5.33
C ARG A 90 -6.03 -19.34 -5.50
N ALA A 91 -6.19 -18.58 -6.58
CA ALA A 91 -7.38 -17.77 -6.80
C ALA A 91 -8.70 -18.57 -6.69
N ASN A 92 -8.72 -19.81 -7.17
CA ASN A 92 -9.91 -20.68 -7.13
C ASN A 92 -10.31 -21.14 -5.72
N ASP A 93 -9.35 -21.22 -4.79
CA ASP A 93 -9.56 -21.79 -3.44
C ASP A 93 -9.59 -20.70 -2.36
N SER A 94 -8.75 -19.67 -2.52
CA SER A 94 -8.53 -18.59 -1.55
C SER A 94 -9.62 -17.51 -1.58
N LEU A 95 -10.37 -17.38 -2.67
CA LEU A 95 -11.38 -16.33 -2.84
C LEU A 95 -12.82 -16.81 -2.58
N VAL A 96 -13.00 -17.98 -1.97
CA VAL A 96 -14.31 -18.60 -1.74
C VAL A 96 -14.64 -18.66 -0.25
N GLY A 97 -15.87 -18.27 0.11
CA GLY A 97 -16.40 -18.40 1.48
C GLY A 97 -15.65 -17.54 2.50
N GLU A 98 -15.43 -18.09 3.70
CA GLU A 98 -14.78 -17.40 4.82
C GLU A 98 -13.29 -17.11 4.58
N LYS A 99 -12.62 -17.91 3.72
CA LYS A 99 -11.19 -17.76 3.38
C LYS A 99 -10.84 -16.46 2.63
N MET A 100 -11.85 -15.80 2.07
CA MET A 100 -11.69 -14.51 1.40
C MET A 100 -11.20 -13.42 2.37
N SER A 101 -11.68 -13.45 3.62
CA SER A 101 -11.27 -12.49 4.65
C SER A 101 -9.79 -12.66 5.00
N ASP A 102 -9.36 -13.91 5.24
CA ASP A 102 -7.97 -14.23 5.59
C ASP A 102 -7.03 -13.87 4.44
N THR A 103 -7.45 -14.20 3.21
CA THR A 103 -6.72 -13.83 1.99
C THR A 103 -6.60 -12.31 1.88
N TYR A 104 -7.68 -11.56 2.08
CA TYR A 104 -7.62 -10.10 2.07
C TYR A 104 -6.64 -9.56 3.12
N ALA A 105 -6.65 -10.11 4.33
CA ALA A 105 -5.72 -9.73 5.40
C ALA A 105 -4.27 -9.98 5.01
N VAL A 106 -3.96 -11.17 4.48
CA VAL A 106 -2.61 -11.53 3.98
C VAL A 106 -2.16 -10.58 2.87
N ILE A 107 -3.00 -10.36 1.86
CA ILE A 107 -2.69 -9.46 0.72
C ILE A 107 -2.48 -8.02 1.20
N SER A 108 -3.30 -7.54 2.15
CA SER A 108 -3.14 -6.19 2.71
C SER A 108 -1.83 -6.02 3.47
N ARG A 109 -1.39 -7.07 4.19
CA ARG A 109 -0.13 -7.06 4.94
C ARG A 109 1.08 -7.06 3.99
N ILE A 110 1.04 -7.88 2.95
CA ILE A 110 2.07 -7.90 1.90
C ILE A 110 2.15 -6.54 1.20
N LEU A 111 1.01 -5.92 0.88
CA LEU A 111 0.98 -4.57 0.34
C LEU A 111 1.66 -3.56 1.27
N GLY A 112 1.44 -3.68 2.58
CA GLY A 112 2.12 -2.89 3.60
C GLY A 112 3.65 -2.97 3.52
N PHE A 113 4.20 -4.17 3.32
CA PHE A 113 5.65 -4.40 3.23
C PHE A 113 6.27 -4.02 1.87
N SER A 114 5.46 -3.98 0.81
CA SER A 114 5.96 -3.93 -0.57
C SER A 114 5.63 -2.66 -1.35
N ALA A 115 4.91 -1.71 -0.73
CA ALA A 115 4.58 -0.44 -1.36
C ALA A 115 5.33 0.73 -0.72
N VAL A 116 5.93 1.58 -1.56
CA VAL A 116 6.60 2.82 -1.16
C VAL A 116 5.80 4.02 -1.68
N PRO A 117 5.50 5.04 -0.84
CA PRO A 117 4.71 6.22 -1.22
C PRO A 117 5.49 7.23 -2.08
N ARG A 118 6.19 6.74 -3.12
CA ARG A 118 6.87 7.56 -4.13
C ARG A 118 7.11 6.76 -5.41
N VAL A 119 7.40 7.45 -6.50
CA VAL A 119 7.83 6.82 -7.76
C VAL A 119 9.30 6.44 -7.68
N LEU A 120 9.60 5.17 -7.96
CA LEU A 120 10.92 4.57 -8.07
C LEU A 120 10.94 3.71 -9.33
N GLU A 121 11.60 4.23 -10.36
CA GLU A 121 11.83 3.50 -11.60
C GLU A 121 13.13 2.71 -11.52
N SER A 122 13.24 1.59 -12.22
CA SER A 122 14.45 0.75 -12.18
C SER A 122 15.70 1.50 -12.65
N ALA A 123 15.53 2.51 -13.52
CA ALA A 123 16.59 3.38 -13.99
C ALA A 123 17.18 4.29 -12.91
N MET A 124 16.45 4.55 -11.82
CA MET A 124 16.92 5.36 -10.70
C MET A 124 17.93 4.63 -9.81
N VAL A 125 18.05 3.31 -9.95
CA VAL A 125 19.00 2.48 -9.20
C VAL A 125 20.26 2.29 -10.05
N GLY A 126 21.36 2.91 -9.66
CA GLY A 126 22.65 2.74 -10.33
C GLY A 126 23.21 1.32 -10.17
N ALA A 127 24.14 0.95 -11.05
CA ALA A 127 24.86 -0.31 -10.91
C ALA A 127 25.80 -0.24 -9.71
N GLY A 128 25.70 -1.21 -8.79
CA GLY A 128 26.48 -1.22 -7.55
C GLY A 128 25.97 -0.23 -6.48
N GLU A 129 24.86 0.44 -6.73
CA GLU A 129 24.17 1.27 -5.73
C GLU A 129 23.10 0.46 -5.00
N GLU A 130 22.86 0.83 -3.75
CA GLU A 130 21.74 0.36 -2.95
C GLU A 130 20.98 1.55 -2.40
N LEU A 131 19.67 1.58 -2.64
CA LEU A 131 18.75 2.58 -2.11
C LEU A 131 17.98 1.97 -0.95
N SER A 132 17.72 2.78 0.08
CA SER A 132 16.92 2.40 1.23
C SER A 132 15.68 3.28 1.31
N TYR A 133 14.50 2.67 1.37
CA TYR A 133 13.23 3.36 1.54
C TYR A 133 12.30 2.58 2.47
N ASP A 134 11.52 3.29 3.27
CA ASP A 134 10.49 2.66 4.10
C ASP A 134 9.23 2.39 3.27
N ALA A 135 8.71 1.17 3.41
CA ALA A 135 7.42 0.78 2.89
C ALA A 135 6.28 1.37 3.73
N LEU A 136 5.03 1.16 3.30
CA LEU A 136 3.84 1.63 4.00
C LEU A 136 3.74 1.15 5.46
N SER A 137 4.25 -0.04 5.77
CA SER A 137 4.30 -0.57 7.14
C SER A 137 5.45 -0.01 7.99
N GLY A 138 6.34 0.80 7.40
CA GLY A 138 7.62 1.19 8.02
C GLY A 138 8.74 0.16 7.85
N PHE A 139 8.49 -0.94 7.13
CA PHE A 139 9.51 -1.93 6.79
C PHE A 139 10.50 -1.36 5.77
N THR A 140 11.80 -1.40 6.09
CA THR A 140 12.84 -0.86 5.22
C THR A 140 13.12 -1.80 4.04
N LEU A 141 13.02 -1.25 2.83
CA LEU A 141 13.36 -1.90 1.57
C LEU A 141 14.73 -1.44 1.09
N PHE A 142 15.62 -2.41 0.91
CA PHE A 142 16.94 -2.30 0.29
C PHE A 142 16.82 -2.71 -1.18
N ILE A 143 16.99 -1.73 -2.07
CA ILE A 143 16.76 -1.87 -3.50
C ILE A 143 18.09 -1.70 -4.22
N SER A 144 18.51 -2.71 -4.97
CA SER A 144 19.78 -2.74 -5.70
C SER A 144 19.62 -3.42 -7.06
N LYS A 145 20.72 -3.58 -7.79
CA LYS A 145 20.78 -4.37 -9.03
C LYS A 145 21.73 -5.55 -8.90
N ASP A 146 21.29 -6.71 -9.39
CA ASP A 146 22.18 -7.88 -9.50
C ASP A 146 23.23 -7.70 -10.60
N VAL A 147 24.16 -8.66 -10.71
CA VAL A 147 25.22 -8.65 -11.75
C VAL A 147 24.69 -8.67 -13.19
N ARG A 148 23.42 -9.02 -13.37
CA ARG A 148 22.72 -9.03 -14.67
C ARG A 148 21.90 -7.74 -14.88
N GLY A 149 21.98 -6.80 -13.97
CA GLY A 149 21.25 -5.54 -13.99
C GLY A 149 19.77 -5.64 -13.60
N ARG A 150 19.31 -6.79 -13.08
CA ARG A 150 17.93 -6.94 -12.62
C ARG A 150 17.73 -6.30 -11.26
N LEU A 151 16.56 -5.71 -11.05
CA LEU A 151 16.21 -5.10 -9.77
C LEU A 151 16.10 -6.21 -8.71
N VAL A 152 16.69 -5.97 -7.54
CA VAL A 152 16.61 -6.84 -6.38
C VAL A 152 16.13 -6.01 -5.20
N VAL A 153 15.14 -6.50 -4.47
CA VAL A 153 14.60 -5.85 -3.29
C VAL A 153 14.60 -6.84 -2.13
N ASN A 154 15.35 -6.54 -1.07
CA ASN A 154 15.54 -7.42 0.09
C ASN A 154 15.88 -8.87 -0.30
N GLY A 155 16.72 -9.03 -1.33
CA GLY A 155 17.11 -10.35 -1.87
C GLY A 155 16.13 -10.97 -2.89
N VAL A 156 14.92 -10.43 -3.04
CA VAL A 156 13.93 -10.90 -4.01
C VAL A 156 14.17 -10.25 -5.38
N LYS A 157 14.23 -11.05 -6.44
CA LYS A 157 14.54 -10.59 -7.80
C LYS A 157 13.28 -10.16 -8.53
N SER A 158 13.39 -9.16 -9.39
CA SER A 158 12.31 -8.76 -10.29
C SER A 158 12.22 -9.66 -11.53
N ASP A 159 11.00 -10.01 -11.92
CA ASP A 159 10.67 -10.62 -13.22
C ASP A 159 10.43 -9.57 -14.29
N LYS A 160 9.71 -8.50 -13.93
CA LYS A 160 9.34 -7.40 -14.84
C LYS A 160 9.37 -6.09 -14.06
N VAL A 161 9.99 -5.07 -14.61
CA VAL A 161 10.12 -3.75 -13.94
C VAL A 161 9.37 -2.66 -14.70
N ASP A 162 9.12 -1.55 -14.02
CA ASP A 162 8.60 -0.30 -14.59
C ASP A 162 7.24 -0.42 -15.30
N VAL A 163 6.36 -1.32 -14.83
CA VAL A 163 4.99 -1.44 -15.35
C VAL A 163 4.15 -0.28 -14.82
N ARG A 164 3.69 0.60 -15.72
CA ARG A 164 2.87 1.76 -15.33
C ARG A 164 1.39 1.43 -15.23
N ARG A 165 0.76 1.86 -14.13
CA ARG A 165 -0.72 1.87 -13.96
C ARG A 165 -1.16 3.23 -13.41
N GLY A 166 -1.51 4.15 -14.31
CA GLY A 166 -1.78 5.54 -13.93
C GLY A 166 -0.52 6.19 -13.36
N LYS A 167 -0.57 6.66 -12.11
CA LYS A 167 0.58 7.21 -11.38
C LYS A 167 1.39 6.16 -10.61
N LEU A 168 0.94 4.91 -10.60
CA LEU A 168 1.63 3.80 -9.95
C LEU A 168 2.75 3.26 -10.85
N VAL A 169 3.90 2.95 -10.25
CA VAL A 169 4.94 2.12 -10.85
C VAL A 169 4.91 0.75 -10.20
N VAL A 170 4.88 -0.29 -11.01
CA VAL A 170 4.78 -1.68 -10.55
C VAL A 170 5.99 -2.46 -11.02
N HIS A 171 6.65 -3.13 -10.09
CA HIS A 171 7.69 -4.12 -10.34
C HIS A 171 7.16 -5.48 -9.91
N ILE A 172 7.18 -6.44 -10.82
CA ILE A 172 6.76 -7.82 -10.56
C ILE A 172 7.95 -8.59 -10.02
N MET A 173 7.77 -9.28 -8.89
CA MET A 173 8.83 -9.92 -8.12
C MET A 173 8.67 -11.45 -8.09
N ASP A 174 9.77 -12.18 -8.21
CA ASP A 174 9.85 -13.64 -8.06
C ASP A 174 9.98 -14.05 -6.59
N GLY A 175 9.06 -13.59 -5.76
CA GLY A 175 9.02 -13.89 -4.33
C GLY A 175 8.19 -12.87 -3.57
N ILE A 176 7.92 -13.19 -2.30
CA ILE A 176 7.21 -12.29 -1.41
C ILE A 176 8.21 -11.49 -0.57
N ILE A 177 7.99 -10.18 -0.49
CA ILE A 177 8.73 -9.30 0.42
C ILE A 177 7.89 -9.13 1.68
N MET A 178 8.43 -9.55 2.83
CA MET A 178 7.79 -9.44 4.14
C MET A 178 8.84 -9.43 5.26
N ASP A 179 8.41 -9.12 6.48
CA ASP A 179 9.24 -9.30 7.67
C ASP A 179 9.23 -10.76 8.17
N ALA A 180 10.19 -11.09 9.03
CA ALA A 180 10.35 -12.43 9.56
C ALA A 180 9.19 -12.87 10.47
N GLU A 181 8.54 -11.93 11.16
CA GLU A 181 7.39 -12.24 12.03
C GLU A 181 6.20 -12.69 11.18
N PHE A 182 5.90 -11.98 10.11
CA PHE A 182 4.85 -12.35 9.18
C PHE A 182 5.20 -13.64 8.43
N GLU A 183 6.46 -13.82 8.02
CA GLU A 183 6.92 -15.06 7.38
C GLU A 183 6.65 -16.27 8.27
N GLN A 184 7.00 -16.21 9.55
CA GLN A 184 6.70 -17.28 10.51
C GLN A 184 5.20 -17.54 10.66
N SER A 185 4.36 -16.50 10.57
CA SER A 185 2.91 -16.65 10.71
C SER A 185 2.21 -17.29 9.50
N VAL A 186 2.86 -17.30 8.34
CA VAL A 186 2.32 -17.87 7.08
C VAL A 186 3.04 -19.14 6.65
N GLN A 187 4.13 -19.50 7.33
CA GLN A 187 4.79 -20.79 7.12
C GLN A 187 3.83 -21.92 7.53
N PRO A 188 3.81 -23.02 6.76
CA PRO A 188 3.07 -24.19 7.15
C PRO A 188 3.69 -24.76 8.43
N ASP A 189 2.85 -25.18 9.38
CA ASP A 189 3.30 -26.03 10.48
C ASP A 189 3.90 -27.29 9.85
N PHE A 190 5.23 -27.41 9.91
CA PHE A 190 5.89 -28.68 9.68
C PHE A 190 5.64 -29.50 10.94
N ASP A 191 4.42 -30.03 11.08
CA ASP A 191 4.17 -31.07 12.06
C ASP A 191 5.05 -32.26 11.65
N GLU A 192 6.05 -32.52 12.50
CA GLU A 192 6.93 -33.68 12.46
C GLU A 192 6.06 -34.95 12.55
N ASP A 193 5.67 -35.49 11.40
CA ASP A 193 5.26 -36.89 11.29
C ASP A 193 6.52 -37.77 11.46
N ASP A 194 6.88 -38.04 12.72
CA ASP A 194 7.85 -39.07 13.14
C ASP A 194 7.12 -40.32 13.67
#